data_AF-A0AAV1EUS1-F1
#
_entry.id   AF-A0AAV1EUS1-F1
#
_cell.length_a   1.000
_cell.length_b   1.000
_cell.length_c   1.000
_cell.angle_alpha   90.00
_cell.angle_beta   90.00
_cell.angle_gamma   90.00
#
_symmetry.space_group_name_H-M   'P 1'
#
loop_
_entity.id
_entity.type
_entity.pdbx_description
1 polymer ?
#
loop_
_entity_poly.entity_id
_entity_poly.type
_entity_poly.pdbx_seq_one_letter_code
_entity_poly.pdbx_strand_id
1 'polypeptide(L)'
;MASFTHHVCRSFSSSAVKNVVIKHVTIIGGGQMGTGLAQVAASTGHTVTLVDTNEDLLKKAVKGIEGSLKKVVKKKFADKPEAGEEFIQKVLQNVSTSTDAGSAAQGSDLVLEAIVENLKMKQDLFGLLDKAAPAHTLFASNTSSLPISDIASATKRLDKFGGLHFFNPVPVMKLVEVIGTPATSQETIDSLLNFCKTLGKTPVSCKDSPGFIVNRLLIPYLMEAIRLHERGHGSKEDIDIAMKLGAGYPMGPFELCDFIGLDTIKFIVDGWGAMDPNNPLFAQSKYLNKLVAEGILGKKTGGGFYGKKGFSSSAVRNVVIKHVTIIGGGQMGAGIAQVAASTGHTVALVDTNEDILKKAVKGIEGSLKRVVKKKFADKPEAGEEFIQKVLQNVSTSTDAGSAAQGSDLVLEAIVENLKIKQDLFGLLDKAAPAHTLFASNTSSLPISDIASATKRLDKFGGLHFFNPVPVMKLVEVIGTPTTSQETFDSLLNFSKALGKTPVSCKDTPGFIVNRLLVPYLLEAVRLHERGHGSKEDIDIAMKLGAGYPMGPFELADYVGLDTIKFIIDGWSVMEPDNPLFGQSEYLNKLVAEGKLGKKTGEGFYGKK
;
A
#
# COMPACT_ATOMS: atom_id res chain seq x y z
N MET A 1 -43.55 21.38 17.36
CA MET A 1 -43.77 20.14 18.12
C MET A 1 -42.89 19.07 17.50
N ALA A 2 -41.89 18.64 18.26
CA ALA A 2 -40.79 17.78 17.82
C ALA A 2 -41.21 16.30 17.73
N SER A 3 -40.73 15.59 16.70
CA SER A 3 -40.90 14.14 16.56
C SER A 3 -39.54 13.49 16.29
N PHE A 4 -39.05 12.83 17.36
CA PHE A 4 -38.21 11.64 17.45
C PHE A 4 -37.25 11.28 16.31
N THR A 5 -35.99 11.71 16.45
CA THR A 5 -34.80 10.96 16.01
C THR A 5 -34.34 10.04 17.14
N HIS A 6 -34.48 8.72 16.95
CA HIS A 6 -33.81 7.74 17.81
C HIS A 6 -32.33 7.70 17.46
N HIS A 7 -31.54 8.54 18.14
CA HIS A 7 -30.14 8.23 18.38
C HIS A 7 -30.09 7.03 19.33
N VAL A 8 -29.67 5.87 18.81
CA VAL A 8 -29.19 4.77 19.67
C VAL A 8 -27.85 5.21 20.25
N CYS A 9 -27.92 6.06 21.28
CA CYS A 9 -26.84 6.26 22.21
C CYS A 9 -26.74 4.92 22.97
N ARG A 10 -25.74 4.09 22.65
CA ARG A 10 -25.37 2.99 23.54
C ARG A 10 -24.92 3.64 24.84
N SER A 11 -25.82 3.67 25.82
CA SER A 11 -25.46 3.89 27.21
C SER A 11 -24.45 2.81 27.56
N PHE A 12 -23.20 3.20 27.78
CA PHE A 12 -22.25 2.37 28.50
C PHE A 12 -22.83 2.18 29.90
N SER A 13 -23.48 1.02 30.09
CA SER A 13 -23.61 0.44 31.42
C SER A 13 -22.18 0.27 31.93
N SER A 14 -21.82 1.09 32.91
CA SER A 14 -20.57 0.99 33.65
C SER A 14 -20.61 -0.24 34.57
N SER A 15 -20.61 -1.45 34.00
CA SER A 15 -20.01 -2.57 34.70
C SER A 15 -18.51 -2.33 34.63
N ALA A 16 -17.87 -2.06 35.77
CA ALA A 16 -16.41 -1.94 35.83
C ALA A 16 -15.80 -3.23 35.27
N VAL A 17 -15.32 -3.18 34.02
CA VAL A 17 -14.60 -4.30 33.41
C VAL A 17 -13.34 -4.49 34.23
N LYS A 18 -13.21 -5.65 34.88
CA LYS A 18 -12.06 -5.98 35.72
C LYS A 18 -10.85 -6.21 34.82
N ASN A 19 -10.12 -5.17 34.42
CA ASN A 19 -8.92 -5.38 33.61
C ASN A 19 -7.80 -6.00 34.46
N VAL A 20 -7.07 -6.97 33.89
CA VAL A 20 -5.83 -7.49 34.49
C VAL A 20 -4.78 -6.39 34.37
N VAL A 21 -4.25 -5.92 35.51
CA VAL A 21 -3.16 -4.96 35.52
C VAL A 21 -1.85 -5.70 35.28
N ILE A 22 -1.32 -5.59 34.07
CA ILE A 22 -0.05 -6.22 33.69
C ILE A 22 1.11 -5.39 34.25
N LYS A 23 1.89 -5.96 35.18
CA LYS A 23 3.11 -5.38 35.74
C LYS A 23 4.34 -6.23 35.46
N HIS A 24 4.20 -7.55 35.55
CA HIS A 24 5.26 -8.51 35.25
C HIS A 24 4.98 -9.24 33.93
N VAL A 25 5.88 -9.06 32.97
CA VAL A 25 5.81 -9.66 31.64
C VAL A 25 6.92 -10.69 31.48
N THR A 26 6.56 -11.93 31.21
CA THR A 26 7.53 -12.97 30.84
C THR A 26 7.55 -13.09 29.32
N ILE A 27 8.72 -12.93 28.72
CA ILE A 27 8.90 -12.95 27.26
C ILE A 27 9.69 -14.19 26.89
N ILE A 28 9.11 -15.07 26.08
CA ILE A 28 9.77 -16.32 25.67
C ILE A 28 10.39 -16.16 24.28
N GLY A 29 11.70 -16.36 24.18
CA GLY A 29 12.52 -16.26 22.97
C GLY A 29 13.49 -15.07 23.04
N GLY A 30 14.80 -15.34 23.14
CA GLY A 30 15.89 -14.35 23.17
C GLY A 30 16.30 -13.82 21.79
N GLY A 31 15.51 -14.10 20.75
CA GLY A 31 15.74 -13.62 19.38
C GLY A 31 15.51 -12.11 19.22
N GLN A 32 15.55 -11.64 17.97
CA GLN A 32 15.40 -10.22 17.63
C GLN A 32 14.08 -9.62 18.13
N MET A 33 12.97 -10.34 17.96
CA MET A 33 11.64 -9.89 18.41
C MET A 33 11.57 -9.84 19.94
N GLY A 34 11.89 -10.93 20.64
CA GLY A 34 11.86 -10.96 22.10
C GLY A 34 12.79 -9.95 22.77
N THR A 35 13.99 -9.74 22.21
CA THR A 35 14.90 -8.66 22.67
C THR A 35 14.23 -7.28 22.55
N GLY A 36 13.59 -7.00 21.42
CA GLY A 36 12.89 -5.73 21.21
C GLY A 36 11.66 -5.55 22.09
N LEU A 37 10.90 -6.63 22.32
CA LEU A 37 9.76 -6.67 23.24
C LEU A 37 10.21 -6.37 24.68
N ALA A 38 11.27 -7.05 25.14
CA ALA A 38 11.83 -6.86 26.46
C ALA A 38 12.29 -5.42 26.68
N GLN A 39 13.00 -4.84 25.69
CA GLN A 39 13.41 -3.44 25.73
C GLN A 39 12.21 -2.50 25.90
N VAL A 40 11.14 -2.67 25.11
CA VAL A 40 9.98 -1.77 25.13
C VAL A 40 9.20 -1.88 26.45
N ALA A 41 8.94 -3.11 26.91
CA ALA A 41 8.27 -3.34 28.19
C ALA A 41 9.07 -2.78 29.36
N ALA A 42 10.36 -3.10 29.45
CA ALA A 42 11.22 -2.61 30.52
C ALA A 42 11.38 -1.07 30.51
N SER A 43 11.41 -0.46 29.31
CA SER A 43 11.50 1.01 29.15
C SER A 43 10.28 1.77 29.67
N THR A 44 9.16 1.08 29.88
CA THR A 44 7.90 1.67 30.35
C THR A 44 7.58 1.28 31.79
N GLY A 45 8.56 0.68 32.50
CA GLY A 45 8.48 0.39 33.92
C GLY A 45 7.92 -0.98 34.26
N HIS A 46 7.63 -1.82 33.27
CA HIS A 46 7.25 -3.21 33.51
C HIS A 46 8.45 -4.02 33.96
N THR A 47 8.25 -4.92 34.93
CA THR A 47 9.24 -5.94 35.24
C THR A 47 9.20 -6.99 34.13
N VAL A 48 10.36 -7.40 33.61
CA VAL A 48 10.47 -8.31 32.48
C VAL A 48 11.36 -9.49 32.83
N THR A 49 10.87 -10.70 32.64
CA THR A 49 11.72 -11.90 32.62
C THR A 49 11.86 -12.37 31.17
N LEU A 50 13.06 -12.24 30.59
CA LEU A 50 13.37 -12.75 29.25
C LEU A 50 13.86 -14.19 29.34
N VAL A 51 13.20 -15.09 28.60
CA VAL A 51 13.45 -16.53 28.67
C VAL A 51 13.98 -17.06 27.35
N ASP A 52 15.06 -17.84 27.40
CA ASP A 52 15.54 -18.64 26.27
C ASP A 52 16.29 -19.86 26.80
N THR A 53 16.19 -21.00 26.12
CA THR A 53 16.97 -22.19 26.47
C THR A 53 18.48 -21.99 26.34
N ASN A 54 18.91 -20.97 25.58
CA ASN A 54 20.30 -20.65 25.34
C ASN A 54 20.75 -19.40 26.12
N GLU A 55 21.60 -19.60 27.13
CA GLU A 55 22.12 -18.51 27.97
C GLU A 55 22.95 -17.48 27.21
N ASP A 56 23.65 -17.88 26.14
CA ASP A 56 24.43 -16.96 25.31
C ASP A 56 23.52 -16.04 24.48
N LEU A 57 22.35 -16.55 24.04
CA LEU A 57 21.33 -15.70 23.41
C LEU A 57 20.78 -14.67 24.40
N LEU A 58 20.55 -15.05 25.66
CA LEU A 58 20.11 -14.12 26.71
C LEU A 58 21.16 -13.03 26.97
N LYS A 59 22.43 -13.40 27.12
CA LYS A 59 23.55 -12.44 27.27
C LYS A 59 23.63 -11.49 26.07
N LYS A 60 23.47 -12.02 24.85
CA LYS A 60 23.46 -11.23 23.62
C LYS A 60 22.25 -10.29 23.55
N ALA A 61 21.07 -10.76 23.98
CA ALA A 61 19.85 -9.97 24.01
C ALA A 61 20.01 -8.78 24.97
N VAL A 62 20.45 -8.99 26.21
CA VAL A 62 20.67 -7.90 27.18
C VAL A 62 21.68 -6.87 26.67
N LYS A 63 22.80 -7.30 26.09
CA LYS A 63 23.75 -6.40 25.42
C LYS A 63 23.13 -5.65 24.23
N GLY A 64 22.26 -6.32 23.48
CA GLY A 64 21.50 -5.74 22.37
C GLY A 64 20.56 -4.63 22.83
N ILE A 65 19.84 -4.85 23.94
CA ILE A 65 18.98 -3.85 24.59
C ILE A 65 19.81 -2.62 24.98
N GLU A 66 20.91 -2.82 25.71
CA GLU A 66 21.80 -1.73 26.12
C GLU A 66 22.33 -0.94 24.91
N GLY A 67 22.81 -1.64 23.88
CA GLY A 67 23.31 -1.03 22.65
C GLY A 67 22.23 -0.24 21.89
N SER A 68 20.98 -0.71 21.88
CA SER A 68 19.86 0.03 21.31
C SER A 68 19.52 1.26 22.15
N LEU A 69 19.47 1.14 23.48
CA LEU A 69 19.15 2.26 24.36
C LEU A 69 20.21 3.37 24.27
N LYS A 70 21.50 3.01 24.13
CA LYS A 70 22.59 3.96 23.85
C LYS A 70 22.31 4.82 22.61
N LYS A 71 21.69 4.27 21.56
CA LYS A 71 21.28 5.05 20.37
C LYS A 71 20.09 5.96 20.65
N VAL A 72 19.15 5.52 21.49
CA VAL A 72 17.98 6.31 21.90
C VAL A 72 18.42 7.51 22.75
N VAL A 73 19.29 7.30 23.73
CA VAL A 73 19.72 8.38 24.64
C VAL A 73 20.57 9.43 23.92
N LYS A 74 21.42 9.02 22.97
CA LYS A 74 22.15 9.97 22.10
C LYS A 74 21.24 10.94 21.36
N LYS A 75 19.99 10.55 21.07
CA LYS A 75 19.01 11.41 20.40
C LYS A 75 18.13 12.19 21.38
N LYS A 76 17.64 11.53 22.44
CA LYS A 76 16.65 12.10 23.37
C LYS A 76 17.23 12.86 24.56
N PHE A 77 18.47 12.54 24.95
CA PHE A 77 19.16 13.08 26.12
C PHE A 77 20.49 13.73 25.71
N ALA A 78 20.58 14.28 24.50
CA ALA A 78 21.80 14.88 23.97
C ALA A 78 22.36 15.97 24.90
N ASP A 79 21.47 16.77 25.52
CA ASP A 79 21.83 17.86 26.42
C ASP A 79 22.00 17.43 27.88
N LYS A 80 21.72 16.15 28.21
CA LYS A 80 21.79 15.60 29.57
C LYS A 80 22.28 14.14 29.58
N PRO A 81 23.57 13.88 29.30
CA PRO A 81 24.11 12.53 29.21
C PRO A 81 23.86 11.67 30.46
N GLU A 82 24.10 12.24 31.65
CA GLU A 82 23.94 11.55 32.94
C GLU A 82 22.51 11.00 33.14
N ALA A 83 21.49 11.79 32.80
CA ALA A 83 20.10 11.33 32.85
C ALA A 83 19.80 10.22 31.82
N GLY A 84 20.54 10.20 30.71
CA GLY A 84 20.51 9.12 29.72
C GLY A 84 21.15 7.82 30.25
N GLU A 85 22.29 7.90 30.93
CA GLU A 85 22.91 6.76 31.60
C GLU A 85 21.99 6.19 32.70
N GLU A 86 21.42 7.04 33.55
CA GLU A 86 20.44 6.63 34.59
C GLU A 86 19.23 5.94 33.98
N PHE A 87 18.71 6.48 32.86
CA PHE A 87 17.62 5.84 32.13
C PHE A 87 17.99 4.43 31.68
N ILE A 88 19.18 4.24 31.08
CA ILE A 88 19.64 2.90 30.65
C ILE A 88 19.69 1.94 31.84
N GLN A 89 20.28 2.35 32.96
CA GLN A 89 20.40 1.50 34.15
C GLN A 89 19.03 1.11 34.69
N LYS A 90 18.09 2.06 34.77
CA LYS A 90 16.72 1.79 35.20
C LYS A 90 16.02 0.79 34.30
N VAL A 91 16.19 0.88 32.98
CA VAL A 91 15.60 -0.09 32.05
C VAL A 91 16.23 -1.48 32.22
N LEU A 92 17.55 -1.57 32.37
CA LEU A 92 18.23 -2.86 32.56
C LEU A 92 17.89 -3.52 33.90
N GLN A 93 17.68 -2.75 34.97
CA GLN A 93 17.23 -3.27 36.27
C GLN A 93 15.84 -3.91 36.20
N ASN A 94 15.01 -3.50 35.23
CA ASN A 94 13.70 -4.10 35.00
C ASN A 94 13.78 -5.41 34.19
N VAL A 95 14.95 -5.81 33.69
CA VAL A 95 15.12 -7.03 32.87
C VAL A 95 15.91 -8.08 33.65
N SER A 96 15.25 -9.19 33.96
CA SER A 96 15.88 -10.43 34.41
C SER A 96 15.90 -11.46 33.26
N THR A 97 16.71 -12.50 33.40
CA THR A 97 16.80 -13.58 32.42
C THR A 97 16.62 -14.95 33.08
N SER A 98 15.98 -15.89 32.39
CA SER A 98 15.84 -17.28 32.83
C SER A 98 16.04 -18.25 31.67
N THR A 99 16.54 -19.46 31.96
CA THR A 99 16.57 -20.57 31.00
C THR A 99 15.39 -21.54 31.16
N ASP A 100 14.57 -21.34 32.19
CA ASP A 100 13.43 -22.18 32.51
C ASP A 100 12.11 -21.40 32.37
N ALA A 101 11.29 -21.78 31.40
CA ALA A 101 10.03 -21.11 31.08
C ALA A 101 8.94 -21.36 32.13
N GLY A 102 8.95 -22.53 32.77
CA GLY A 102 7.95 -22.88 33.78
C GLY A 102 8.06 -22.02 35.03
N SER A 103 9.27 -21.94 35.61
CA SER A 103 9.54 -21.11 36.79
C SER A 103 9.35 -19.63 36.51
N ALA A 104 9.80 -19.14 35.34
CA ALA A 104 9.61 -17.75 34.93
C ALA A 104 8.12 -17.35 34.77
N ALA A 105 7.23 -18.31 34.53
CA ALA A 105 5.79 -18.06 34.37
C ALA A 105 5.02 -17.93 35.70
N GLN A 106 5.58 -18.41 36.82
CA GLN A 106 4.88 -18.51 38.11
C GLN A 106 4.48 -17.15 38.71
N GLY A 107 5.16 -16.07 38.31
CA GLY A 107 4.89 -14.71 38.79
C GLY A 107 4.36 -13.76 37.72
N SER A 108 4.00 -14.25 36.54
CA SER A 108 3.68 -13.40 35.38
C SER A 108 2.22 -12.96 35.37
N ASP A 109 1.98 -11.70 35.00
CA ASP A 109 0.64 -11.22 34.64
C ASP A 109 0.37 -11.46 33.15
N LEU A 110 1.41 -11.41 32.32
CA LEU A 110 1.39 -11.70 30.89
C LEU A 110 2.58 -12.57 30.50
N VAL A 111 2.35 -13.66 29.78
CA VAL A 111 3.39 -14.38 29.03
C VAL A 111 3.25 -14.06 27.55
N LEU A 112 4.32 -13.53 26.95
CA LEU A 112 4.39 -13.17 25.53
C LEU A 112 5.43 -14.03 24.81
N GLU A 113 4.96 -14.85 23.89
CA GLU A 113 5.77 -15.83 23.16
C GLU A 113 6.26 -15.26 21.82
N ALA A 114 7.57 -15.40 21.56
CA ALA A 114 8.25 -14.96 20.34
C ALA A 114 9.40 -15.93 19.93
N ILE A 115 9.15 -17.24 20.06
CA ILE A 115 10.00 -18.33 19.59
C ILE A 115 9.80 -18.58 18.09
N VAL A 116 10.57 -19.55 17.56
CA VAL A 116 10.47 -20.00 16.16
C VAL A 116 9.02 -20.29 15.73
N GLU A 117 8.72 -19.99 14.47
CA GLU A 117 7.37 -20.08 13.88
C GLU A 117 6.99 -21.55 13.57
N ASN A 118 6.83 -22.36 14.61
CA ASN A 118 6.44 -23.77 14.53
C ASN A 118 5.27 -24.05 15.48
N LEU A 119 4.14 -24.50 14.92
CA LEU A 119 2.91 -24.71 15.68
C LEU A 119 3.10 -25.71 16.85
N LYS A 120 3.76 -26.85 16.60
CA LYS A 120 3.95 -27.89 17.61
C LYS A 120 4.81 -27.38 18.78
N MET A 121 5.92 -26.70 18.49
CA MET A 121 6.78 -26.13 19.53
C MET A 121 6.04 -25.08 20.37
N LYS A 122 5.20 -24.24 19.75
CA LYS A 122 4.38 -23.25 20.46
C LYS A 122 3.32 -23.93 21.33
N GLN A 123 2.63 -24.95 20.80
CA GLN A 123 1.66 -25.74 21.57
C GLN A 123 2.31 -26.44 22.78
N ASP A 124 3.47 -27.07 22.59
CA ASP A 124 4.19 -27.74 23.68
C ASP A 124 4.61 -26.74 24.76
N LEU A 125 5.13 -25.58 24.36
CA LEU A 125 5.46 -24.49 25.27
C LEU A 125 4.22 -23.99 26.04
N PHE A 126 3.13 -23.65 25.35
CA PHE A 126 1.94 -23.13 26.01
C PHE A 126 1.25 -24.18 26.89
N GLY A 127 1.32 -25.46 26.54
CA GLY A 127 0.84 -26.56 27.40
C GLY A 127 1.67 -26.74 28.68
N LEU A 128 2.98 -26.45 28.64
CA LEU A 128 3.82 -26.37 29.83
C LEU A 128 3.45 -25.14 30.67
N LEU A 129 3.36 -23.97 30.04
CA LEU A 129 3.04 -22.71 30.69
C LEU A 129 1.66 -22.73 31.35
N ASP A 130 0.65 -23.36 30.74
CA ASP A 130 -0.70 -23.44 31.28
C ASP A 130 -0.77 -24.14 32.64
N LYS A 131 0.15 -25.08 32.89
CA LYS A 131 0.30 -25.79 34.19
C LYS A 131 1.07 -24.97 35.22
N ALA A 132 1.99 -24.13 34.78
CA ALA A 132 2.93 -23.41 35.65
C ALA A 132 2.46 -22.00 36.02
N ALA A 133 1.80 -21.30 35.09
CA ALA A 133 1.38 -19.92 35.25
C ALA A 133 0.14 -19.81 36.16
N PRO A 134 0.07 -18.77 37.03
CA PRO A 134 -1.11 -18.46 37.83
C PRO A 134 -2.40 -18.38 37.01
N ALA A 135 -3.55 -18.62 37.65
CA ALA A 135 -4.85 -18.62 36.98
C ALA A 135 -5.23 -17.27 36.34
N HIS A 136 -4.68 -16.15 36.82
CA HIS A 136 -4.93 -14.81 36.28
C HIS A 136 -4.05 -14.46 35.07
N THR A 137 -2.97 -15.20 34.82
CA THR A 137 -2.00 -14.88 33.78
C THR A 137 -2.62 -14.96 32.38
N LEU A 138 -2.42 -13.88 31.62
CA LEU A 138 -2.78 -13.81 30.20
C LEU A 138 -1.66 -14.42 29.34
N PHE A 139 -2.04 -15.11 28.26
CA PHE A 139 -1.13 -15.63 27.26
C PHE A 139 -1.30 -14.89 25.94
N ALA A 140 -0.17 -14.52 25.33
CA ALA A 140 -0.16 -13.95 24.00
C ALA A 140 0.97 -14.53 23.16
N SER A 141 0.70 -14.76 21.87
CA SER A 141 1.75 -15.07 20.89
C SER A 141 2.00 -13.86 19.98
N ASN A 142 3.28 -13.64 19.65
CA ASN A 142 3.75 -12.69 18.64
C ASN A 142 3.84 -13.32 17.24
N THR A 143 3.23 -14.49 17.01
CA THR A 143 3.18 -15.12 15.68
C THR A 143 2.69 -14.14 14.62
N SER A 144 3.20 -14.28 13.39
CA SER A 144 2.84 -13.44 12.24
C SER A 144 1.96 -14.18 11.22
N SER A 145 1.84 -15.50 11.35
CA SER A 145 1.29 -16.38 10.31
C SER A 145 0.42 -17.52 10.83
N LEU A 146 0.62 -17.99 12.06
CA LEU A 146 -0.14 -19.11 12.62
C LEU A 146 -1.45 -18.61 13.27
N PRO A 147 -2.56 -19.36 13.12
CA PRO A 147 -3.79 -19.05 13.83
C PRO A 147 -3.58 -19.09 15.35
N ILE A 148 -4.05 -18.04 16.04
CA ILE A 148 -3.99 -17.93 17.51
C ILE A 148 -4.79 -19.07 18.16
N SER A 149 -5.92 -19.43 17.57
CA SER A 149 -6.78 -20.54 18.00
C SER A 149 -6.05 -21.89 18.00
N ASP A 150 -5.25 -22.17 16.97
CA ASP A 150 -4.47 -23.41 16.88
C ASP A 150 -3.40 -23.47 17.97
N ILE A 151 -2.74 -22.35 18.26
CA ILE A 151 -1.75 -22.27 19.35
C ILE A 151 -2.43 -22.44 20.71
N ALA A 152 -3.54 -21.73 20.91
CA ALA A 152 -4.29 -21.71 22.16
C ALA A 152 -4.87 -23.08 22.54
N SER A 153 -5.13 -23.94 21.55
CA SER A 153 -5.71 -25.29 21.73
C SER A 153 -4.92 -26.20 22.70
N ALA A 154 -3.65 -25.90 22.96
CA ALA A 154 -2.82 -26.61 23.93
C ALA A 154 -3.07 -26.18 25.39
N THR A 155 -3.99 -25.24 25.65
CA THR A 155 -4.23 -24.64 26.96
C THR A 155 -5.69 -24.78 27.40
N LYS A 156 -5.93 -24.71 28.71
CA LYS A 156 -7.28 -24.69 29.30
C LYS A 156 -7.85 -23.28 29.49
N ARG A 157 -7.06 -22.24 29.23
CA ARG A 157 -7.40 -20.82 29.47
C ARG A 157 -7.67 -20.04 28.18
N LEU A 158 -8.45 -20.61 27.27
CA LEU A 158 -8.75 -20.02 25.97
C LEU A 158 -9.31 -18.59 26.06
N ASP A 159 -10.05 -18.29 27.15
CA ASP A 159 -10.57 -16.97 27.48
C ASP A 159 -9.48 -15.92 27.77
N LYS A 160 -8.30 -16.37 28.20
CA LYS A 160 -7.12 -15.55 28.56
C LYS A 160 -5.99 -15.66 27.54
N PHE A 161 -6.28 -16.19 26.34
CA PHE A 161 -5.32 -16.33 25.26
C PHE A 161 -5.64 -15.37 24.12
N GLY A 162 -4.67 -14.58 23.68
CA GLY A 162 -4.80 -13.71 22.50
C GLY A 162 -3.53 -13.70 21.64
N GLY A 163 -3.50 -12.82 20.64
CA GLY A 163 -2.29 -12.47 19.91
C GLY A 163 -1.86 -11.05 20.21
N LEU A 164 -0.54 -10.83 20.23
CA LEU A 164 0.08 -9.51 20.26
C LEU A 164 1.16 -9.48 19.18
N HIS A 165 0.78 -9.14 17.96
CA HIS A 165 1.69 -9.12 16.83
C HIS A 165 2.37 -7.74 16.71
N PHE A 166 3.63 -7.69 17.12
CA PHE A 166 4.50 -6.53 17.00
C PHE A 166 5.29 -6.54 15.70
N PHE A 167 5.62 -5.36 15.20
CA PHE A 167 6.34 -5.19 13.93
C PHE A 167 7.82 -4.89 14.16
N ASN A 168 8.68 -5.48 13.35
CA ASN A 168 10.12 -5.29 13.41
C ASN A 168 10.56 -3.98 12.71
N PRO A 169 11.46 -3.17 13.31
CA PRO A 169 12.01 -3.26 14.66
C PRO A 169 11.03 -2.79 15.75
N VAL A 170 10.84 -3.64 16.77
CA VAL A 170 9.84 -3.42 17.85
C VAL A 170 9.98 -2.06 18.54
N PRO A 171 11.18 -1.54 18.88
CA PRO A 171 11.29 -0.22 19.51
C PRO A 171 10.89 0.96 18.59
N VAL A 172 10.92 0.77 17.28
CA VAL A 172 10.67 1.82 16.28
C VAL A 172 9.23 1.80 15.79
N MET A 173 8.71 0.62 15.49
CA MET A 173 7.36 0.45 14.94
C MET A 173 6.30 0.79 15.98
N LYS A 174 5.27 1.54 15.59
CA LYS A 174 4.21 2.00 16.52
C LYS A 174 3.04 1.03 16.62
N LEU A 175 2.77 0.28 15.56
CA LEU A 175 1.62 -0.62 15.48
C LEU A 175 1.81 -1.89 16.31
N VAL A 176 0.72 -2.37 16.90
CA VAL A 176 0.56 -3.75 17.38
C VAL A 176 -0.82 -4.23 16.95
N GLU A 177 -0.91 -5.41 16.34
CA GLU A 177 -2.21 -6.06 16.12
C GLU A 177 -2.55 -6.90 17.36
N VAL A 178 -3.72 -6.65 17.95
CA VAL A 178 -4.26 -7.41 19.08
C VAL A 178 -5.32 -8.36 18.55
N ILE A 179 -5.03 -9.66 18.64
CA ILE A 179 -5.80 -10.69 17.94
C ILE A 179 -6.67 -11.46 18.92
N GLY A 180 -7.97 -11.50 18.65
CA GLY A 180 -8.94 -12.28 19.42
C GLY A 180 -9.44 -13.50 18.65
N THR A 181 -9.55 -14.62 19.36
CA THR A 181 -10.33 -15.79 18.92
C THR A 181 -11.77 -15.66 19.40
N PRO A 182 -12.73 -16.45 18.89
CA PRO A 182 -14.08 -16.49 19.46
C PRO A 182 -14.13 -16.88 20.95
N ALA A 183 -13.10 -17.56 21.46
CA ALA A 183 -13.01 -17.95 22.87
C ALA A 183 -12.37 -16.87 23.74
N THR A 184 -11.58 -15.95 23.17
CA THR A 184 -10.88 -14.89 23.91
C THR A 184 -11.90 -13.94 24.53
N SER A 185 -11.81 -13.71 25.84
CA SER A 185 -12.74 -12.82 26.53
C SER A 185 -12.50 -11.35 26.17
N GLN A 186 -13.56 -10.52 26.23
CA GLN A 186 -13.42 -9.08 26.03
C GLN A 186 -12.49 -8.45 27.09
N GLU A 187 -12.51 -8.96 28.32
CA GLU A 187 -11.59 -8.54 29.40
C GLU A 187 -10.12 -8.75 29.02
N THR A 188 -9.80 -9.88 28.39
CA THR A 188 -8.46 -10.16 27.88
C THR A 188 -8.09 -9.20 26.76
N ILE A 189 -8.96 -8.99 25.77
CA ILE A 189 -8.72 -8.03 24.68
C ILE A 189 -8.47 -6.64 25.23
N ASP A 190 -9.33 -6.16 26.15
CA ASP A 190 -9.19 -4.82 26.75
C ASP A 190 -7.88 -4.70 27.55
N SER A 191 -7.49 -5.75 28.27
CA SER A 191 -6.23 -5.80 29.02
C SER A 191 -5.01 -5.75 28.08
N LEU A 192 -5.03 -6.49 26.97
CA LEU A 192 -3.97 -6.48 25.96
C LEU A 192 -3.89 -5.12 25.21
N LEU A 193 -5.03 -4.54 24.85
CA LEU A 193 -5.11 -3.20 24.25
C LEU A 193 -4.53 -2.15 25.20
N ASN A 194 -4.87 -2.21 26.49
CA ASN A 194 -4.36 -1.29 27.49
C ASN A 194 -2.85 -1.47 27.73
N PHE A 195 -2.37 -2.72 27.76
CA PHE A 195 -0.94 -3.02 27.81
C PHE A 195 -0.19 -2.35 26.66
N CYS A 196 -0.63 -2.54 25.40
CA CYS A 196 -0.03 -1.88 24.25
C CYS A 196 0.01 -0.35 24.38
N LYS A 197 -1.05 0.28 24.90
CA LYS A 197 -1.07 1.72 25.17
C LYS A 197 -0.03 2.12 26.22
N THR A 198 0.16 1.34 27.28
CA THR A 198 1.21 1.60 28.29
C THR A 198 2.61 1.54 27.70
N LEU A 199 2.81 0.72 26.66
CA LEU A 199 4.05 0.62 25.91
C LEU A 199 4.30 1.81 24.96
N GLY A 200 3.37 2.78 24.88
CA GLY A 200 3.40 3.86 23.90
C GLY A 200 3.14 3.38 22.46
N LYS A 201 2.51 2.22 22.29
CA LYS A 201 2.11 1.66 21.00
C LYS A 201 0.68 2.04 20.65
N THR A 202 0.36 1.92 19.37
CA THR A 202 -0.98 2.08 18.82
C THR A 202 -1.53 0.69 18.52
N PRO A 203 -2.36 0.12 19.39
CA PRO A 203 -2.98 -1.16 19.11
C PRO A 203 -4.14 -1.01 18.12
N VAL A 204 -4.34 -2.02 17.28
CA VAL A 204 -5.53 -2.24 16.47
C VAL A 204 -6.10 -3.61 16.80
N SER A 205 -7.43 -3.76 16.79
CA SER A 205 -8.06 -5.04 17.11
C SER A 205 -8.44 -5.81 15.86
N CYS A 206 -8.16 -7.10 15.82
CA CYS A 206 -8.61 -7.95 14.72
C CYS A 206 -8.95 -9.38 15.13
N LYS A 207 -9.70 -10.06 14.26
CA LYS A 207 -10.00 -11.49 14.40
C LYS A 207 -8.80 -12.34 14.04
N ASP A 208 -8.71 -13.50 14.70
CA ASP A 208 -7.82 -14.57 14.31
C ASP A 208 -8.08 -15.01 12.87
N SER A 209 -7.09 -14.78 12.01
CA SER A 209 -7.14 -15.10 10.60
C SER A 209 -5.73 -15.08 10.00
N PRO A 210 -5.46 -15.85 8.93
CA PRO A 210 -4.13 -15.89 8.31
C PRO A 210 -3.65 -14.49 7.92
N GLY A 211 -2.58 -14.03 8.57
CA GLY A 211 -1.95 -12.73 8.33
C GLY A 211 -2.64 -11.51 8.94
N PHE A 212 -3.65 -11.71 9.78
CA PHE A 212 -4.35 -10.65 10.51
C PHE A 212 -4.87 -9.53 9.59
N ILE A 213 -4.40 -8.29 9.74
CA ILE A 213 -4.70 -7.19 8.82
C ILE A 213 -3.52 -6.93 7.90
N VAL A 214 -2.35 -6.59 8.45
CA VAL A 214 -1.23 -6.05 7.66
C VAL A 214 -0.72 -7.08 6.68
N ASN A 215 -0.37 -8.28 7.13
CA ASN A 215 0.16 -9.31 6.22
C ASN A 215 -0.92 -9.81 5.26
N ARG A 216 -2.18 -9.86 5.71
CA ARG A 216 -3.31 -10.28 4.89
C ARG A 216 -3.53 -9.36 3.68
N LEU A 217 -3.22 -8.07 3.81
CA LEU A 217 -3.25 -7.13 2.71
C LEU A 217 -1.91 -7.04 1.95
N LEU A 218 -0.79 -7.10 2.67
CA LEU A 218 0.53 -6.86 2.10
C LEU A 218 1.04 -8.04 1.26
N ILE A 219 0.92 -9.27 1.75
CA ILE A 219 1.50 -10.45 1.07
C ILE A 219 0.85 -10.70 -0.29
N PRO A 220 -0.50 -10.68 -0.44
CA PRO A 220 -1.11 -10.83 -1.77
C PRO A 220 -0.72 -9.71 -2.75
N TYR A 221 -0.58 -8.47 -2.25
CA TYR A 221 -0.06 -7.35 -3.05
C TYR A 221 1.36 -7.62 -3.57
N LEU A 222 2.27 -8.09 -2.71
CA LEU A 222 3.63 -8.44 -3.09
C LEU A 222 3.66 -9.60 -4.08
N MET A 223 2.86 -10.64 -3.84
CA MET A 223 2.75 -11.78 -4.73
C MET A 223 2.20 -11.39 -6.09
N GLU A 224 1.24 -10.48 -6.17
CA GLU A 224 0.73 -9.99 -7.46
C GLU A 224 1.78 -9.16 -8.20
N ALA A 225 2.60 -8.36 -7.52
CA ALA A 225 3.72 -7.67 -8.15
C ALA A 225 4.74 -8.66 -8.75
N ILE A 226 5.08 -9.72 -8.00
CA ILE A 226 5.96 -10.80 -8.48
C ILE A 226 5.36 -11.47 -9.72
N ARG A 227 4.07 -11.82 -9.70
CA ARG A 227 3.37 -12.45 -10.83
C ARG A 227 3.25 -11.51 -12.03
N LEU A 228 3.06 -10.21 -11.81
CA LEU A 228 3.02 -9.20 -12.86
C LEU A 228 4.36 -9.14 -13.62
N HIS A 229 5.48 -9.20 -12.89
CA HIS A 229 6.80 -9.31 -13.47
C HIS A 229 7.05 -10.67 -14.15
N GLU A 230 6.63 -11.77 -13.52
CA GLU A 230 6.76 -13.13 -14.06
C GLU A 230 6.04 -13.30 -15.41
N ARG A 231 4.88 -12.66 -15.58
CA ARG A 231 4.15 -12.59 -16.86
C ARG A 231 4.77 -11.58 -17.86
N GLY A 232 5.80 -10.85 -17.46
CA GLY A 232 6.52 -9.88 -18.28
C GLY A 232 5.71 -8.61 -18.58
N HIS A 233 4.78 -8.21 -17.70
CA HIS A 233 4.01 -6.98 -17.87
C HIS A 233 4.75 -5.72 -17.43
N GLY A 234 5.82 -5.85 -16.63
CA GLY A 234 6.69 -4.75 -16.21
C GLY A 234 8.02 -5.26 -15.67
N SER A 235 9.05 -4.40 -15.73
CA SER A 235 10.32 -4.66 -15.04
C SER A 235 10.14 -4.46 -13.53
N LYS A 236 11.04 -5.03 -12.72
CA LYS A 236 10.97 -4.88 -11.26
C LYS A 236 11.15 -3.41 -10.86
N GLU A 237 12.07 -2.74 -11.56
CA GLU A 237 12.39 -1.33 -11.41
C GLU A 237 11.20 -0.44 -11.76
N ASP A 238 10.54 -0.71 -12.89
CA ASP A 238 9.34 0.04 -13.31
C ASP A 238 8.18 -0.18 -12.35
N ILE A 239 7.96 -1.41 -11.88
CA ILE A 239 6.90 -1.71 -10.90
C ILE A 239 7.17 -1.01 -9.57
N ASP A 240 8.42 -1.00 -9.11
CA ASP A 240 8.81 -0.28 -7.89
C ASP A 240 8.65 1.23 -8.03
N ILE A 241 9.07 1.81 -9.16
CA ILE A 241 8.89 3.24 -9.43
C ILE A 241 7.40 3.58 -9.52
N ALA A 242 6.60 2.74 -10.18
CA ALA A 242 5.17 2.94 -10.35
C ALA A 242 4.46 2.99 -9.00
N MET A 243 4.71 2.04 -8.10
CA MET A 243 4.07 2.05 -6.78
C MET A 243 4.55 3.18 -5.87
N LYS A 244 5.84 3.54 -5.94
CA LYS A 244 6.38 4.68 -5.18
C LYS A 244 5.82 6.02 -5.65
N LEU A 245 5.74 6.26 -6.95
CA LEU A 245 5.33 7.57 -7.50
C LEU A 245 3.82 7.67 -7.78
N GLY A 246 3.14 6.55 -8.04
CA GLY A 246 1.71 6.47 -8.31
C GLY A 246 0.89 6.36 -7.04
N ALA A 247 1.21 5.39 -6.18
CA ALA A 247 0.50 5.16 -4.91
C ALA A 247 1.14 5.88 -3.71
N GLY A 248 2.31 6.48 -3.88
CA GLY A 248 3.02 7.18 -2.80
C GLY A 248 3.63 6.23 -1.76
N TYR A 249 3.83 4.96 -2.10
CA TYR A 249 4.37 3.98 -1.16
C TYR A 249 5.83 4.29 -0.81
N PRO A 250 6.26 4.04 0.45
CA PRO A 250 7.61 4.37 0.90
C PRO A 250 8.69 3.52 0.22
N MET A 251 8.33 2.33 -0.25
CA MET A 251 9.22 1.37 -0.88
C MET A 251 8.46 0.61 -1.98
N GLY A 252 9.14 0.28 -3.08
CA GLY A 252 8.55 -0.55 -4.12
C GLY A 252 8.36 -2.00 -3.65
N PRO A 253 7.44 -2.77 -4.23
CA PRO A 253 7.18 -4.15 -3.82
C PRO A 253 8.41 -5.06 -3.90
N PHE A 254 9.27 -4.96 -4.93
CA PHE A 254 10.46 -5.80 -5.05
C PHE A 254 11.54 -5.39 -4.04
N GLU A 255 11.77 -4.08 -3.86
CA GLU A 255 12.64 -3.56 -2.79
C GLU A 255 12.19 -4.04 -1.40
N LEU A 256 10.88 -4.06 -1.17
CA LEU A 256 10.28 -4.52 0.08
C LEU A 256 10.42 -6.03 0.25
N CYS A 257 10.23 -6.81 -0.81
CA CYS A 257 10.46 -8.25 -0.76
C CYS A 257 11.91 -8.59 -0.39
N ASP A 258 12.89 -7.90 -1.00
CA ASP A 258 14.31 -8.06 -0.67
C ASP A 258 14.64 -7.65 0.77
N PHE A 259 13.88 -6.70 1.32
CA PHE A 259 14.03 -6.27 2.72
C PHE A 259 13.43 -7.28 3.70
N ILE A 260 12.25 -7.85 3.40
CA ILE A 260 11.58 -8.88 4.23
C ILE A 260 12.34 -10.21 4.17
N GLY A 261 12.81 -10.58 2.98
CA GLY A 261 13.42 -11.87 2.67
C GLY A 261 12.48 -12.76 1.88
N LEU A 262 12.97 -13.29 0.76
CA LEU A 262 12.15 -14.04 -0.21
C LEU A 262 11.66 -15.38 0.35
N ASP A 263 12.48 -16.04 1.17
CA ASP A 263 12.12 -17.26 1.89
C ASP A 263 11.04 -17.02 2.94
N THR A 264 11.07 -15.86 3.63
CA THR A 264 10.01 -15.50 4.59
C THR A 264 8.67 -15.34 3.87
N ILE A 265 8.66 -14.65 2.73
CA ILE A 265 7.45 -14.48 1.91
C ILE A 265 6.95 -15.84 1.44
N LYS A 266 7.86 -16.68 0.90
CA LYS A 266 7.51 -18.03 0.45
C LYS A 266 6.93 -18.87 1.59
N PHE A 267 7.54 -18.85 2.77
CA PHE A 267 7.06 -19.58 3.95
C PHE A 267 5.63 -19.20 4.32
N ILE A 268 5.32 -17.90 4.34
CA ILE A 268 3.96 -17.41 4.64
C ILE A 268 2.96 -17.91 3.59
N VAL A 269 3.30 -17.75 2.31
CA VAL A 269 2.40 -18.13 1.20
C VAL A 269 2.20 -19.64 1.12
N ASP A 270 3.23 -20.45 1.35
CA ASP A 270 3.13 -21.91 1.45
C ASP A 270 2.22 -22.31 2.62
N GLY A 271 2.39 -21.70 3.79
CA GLY A 271 1.57 -21.97 4.97
C GLY A 271 0.09 -21.66 4.72
N TRP A 272 -0.20 -20.49 4.14
CA TRP A 272 -1.58 -20.11 3.81
C TRP A 272 -2.18 -20.97 2.69
N GLY A 273 -1.38 -21.30 1.66
CA GLY A 273 -1.80 -22.20 0.59
C GLY A 273 -2.07 -23.62 1.07
N ALA A 274 -1.38 -24.10 2.10
CA ALA A 274 -1.70 -25.39 2.72
C ALA A 274 -3.02 -25.36 3.51
N MET A 275 -3.37 -24.22 4.10
CA MET A 275 -4.64 -24.03 4.84
C MET A 275 -5.83 -23.82 3.90
N ASP A 276 -5.63 -23.12 2.78
CA ASP A 276 -6.67 -22.79 1.81
C ASP A 276 -6.14 -22.94 0.37
N PRO A 277 -6.00 -24.20 -0.13
CA PRO A 277 -5.33 -24.48 -1.41
C PRO A 277 -6.00 -23.89 -2.63
N ASN A 278 -7.29 -23.59 -2.54
CA ASN A 278 -8.09 -23.08 -3.65
C ASN A 278 -8.16 -21.55 -3.69
N ASN A 279 -7.50 -20.87 -2.74
CA ASN A 279 -7.52 -19.41 -2.68
C ASN A 279 -6.38 -18.81 -3.49
N PRO A 280 -6.68 -18.13 -4.60
CA PRO A 280 -5.62 -17.66 -5.49
C PRO A 280 -4.92 -16.39 -4.98
N LEU A 281 -5.37 -15.79 -3.88
CA LEU A 281 -4.54 -14.84 -3.12
C LEU A 281 -3.24 -15.50 -2.66
N PHE A 282 -3.25 -16.82 -2.42
CA PHE A 282 -2.11 -17.62 -1.98
C PHE A 282 -1.48 -18.42 -3.14
N ALA A 283 -1.86 -18.12 -4.39
CA ALA A 283 -1.28 -18.80 -5.54
C ALA A 283 0.24 -18.56 -5.60
N GLN A 284 0.96 -19.67 -5.70
CA GLN A 284 2.41 -19.73 -5.74
C GLN A 284 3.00 -19.03 -6.98
N SER A 285 4.23 -18.54 -6.88
CA SER A 285 5.00 -18.02 -8.03
C SER A 285 6.19 -18.91 -8.32
N LYS A 286 6.35 -19.32 -9.59
CA LYS A 286 7.49 -20.16 -10.00
C LYS A 286 8.79 -19.37 -9.91
N TYR A 287 8.74 -18.08 -10.22
CA TYR A 287 9.87 -17.17 -10.11
C TYR A 287 10.36 -17.02 -8.66
N LEU A 288 9.45 -16.80 -7.70
CA LEU A 288 9.83 -16.76 -6.27
C LEU A 288 10.43 -18.10 -5.82
N ASN A 289 9.80 -19.21 -6.18
CA ASN A 289 10.26 -20.55 -5.82
C ASN A 289 11.68 -20.83 -6.34
N LYS A 290 11.97 -20.42 -7.58
CA LYS A 290 13.30 -20.54 -8.17
C LYS A 290 14.35 -19.76 -7.38
N LEU A 291 14.09 -18.48 -7.08
CA LEU A 291 15.06 -17.64 -6.35
C LEU A 291 15.36 -18.19 -4.96
N VAL A 292 14.34 -18.64 -4.23
CA VAL A 292 14.53 -19.24 -2.91
C VAL A 292 15.31 -20.54 -2.99
N ALA A 293 15.04 -21.41 -3.98
CA ALA A 293 15.79 -22.64 -4.20
C ALA A 293 17.27 -22.40 -4.55
N GLU A 294 17.57 -21.28 -5.20
CA GLU A 294 18.94 -20.84 -5.53
C GLU A 294 19.64 -20.13 -4.36
N GLY A 295 19.00 -19.99 -3.20
CA GLY A 295 19.56 -19.29 -2.03
C GLY A 295 19.61 -17.77 -2.20
N ILE A 296 18.86 -17.21 -3.15
CA ILE A 296 18.72 -15.77 -3.39
C ILE A 296 17.58 -15.27 -2.49
N LEU A 297 17.92 -14.78 -1.30
CA LEU A 297 16.95 -14.49 -0.23
C LEU A 297 16.77 -13.01 0.08
N GLY A 298 17.34 -12.11 -0.74
CA GLY A 298 17.26 -10.66 -0.50
C GLY A 298 18.48 -10.10 0.21
N LYS A 299 18.30 -9.03 0.98
CA LYS A 299 19.41 -8.28 1.60
C LYS A 299 20.29 -9.14 2.50
N LYS A 300 19.71 -10.16 3.16
CA LYS A 300 20.44 -11.04 4.08
C LYS A 300 21.45 -11.97 3.39
N THR A 301 21.31 -12.21 2.08
CA THR A 301 22.24 -12.99 1.26
C THR A 301 23.05 -12.11 0.30
N GLY A 302 23.01 -10.78 0.45
CA GLY A 302 23.76 -9.84 -0.39
C GLY A 302 23.17 -9.61 -1.79
N GLY A 303 21.97 -10.13 -2.06
CA GLY A 303 21.26 -9.99 -3.32
C GLY A 303 19.93 -10.75 -3.32
N GLY A 304 18.94 -10.18 -4.01
CA GLY A 304 17.58 -10.72 -4.13
C GLY A 304 17.05 -10.54 -5.55
N PHE A 305 15.91 -9.88 -5.66
CA PHE A 305 15.39 -9.38 -6.93
C PHE A 305 16.35 -8.41 -7.63
N TYR A 306 17.15 -7.67 -6.86
CA TYR A 306 18.20 -6.79 -7.37
C TYR A 306 19.60 -7.38 -7.14
N GLY A 307 20.39 -7.47 -8.22
CA GLY A 307 21.83 -7.82 -8.20
C GLY A 307 22.76 -6.60 -8.28
N LYS A 308 24.07 -6.81 -8.48
CA LYS A 308 25.03 -5.72 -8.79
C LYS A 308 24.76 -5.20 -10.22
N LYS A 309 24.42 -3.91 -10.33
CA LYS A 309 23.94 -3.25 -11.56
C LYS A 309 24.91 -3.39 -12.74
N GLY A 310 24.39 -3.84 -13.88
CA GLY A 310 24.94 -3.54 -15.20
C GLY A 310 24.02 -2.53 -15.89
N PHE A 311 24.57 -1.41 -16.34
CA PHE A 311 23.83 -0.45 -17.16
C PHE A 311 24.02 -0.81 -18.64
N SER A 312 22.93 -0.87 -19.39
CA SER A 312 22.95 -0.81 -20.84
C SER A 312 21.99 0.30 -21.27
N SER A 313 22.48 1.22 -22.10
CA SER A 313 21.65 2.18 -22.81
C SER A 313 22.09 2.21 -24.26
N SER A 314 21.18 1.81 -25.14
CA SER A 314 21.30 2.04 -26.58
C SER A 314 20.54 3.31 -26.93
N ALA A 315 21.14 4.17 -27.75
CA ALA A 315 20.44 5.32 -28.33
C ALA A 315 19.70 4.88 -29.61
N VAL A 316 18.43 5.27 -29.74
CA VAL A 316 17.58 4.99 -30.90
C VAL A 316 17.02 6.32 -31.46
N ARG A 317 16.78 6.36 -32.78
CA ARG A 317 16.18 7.50 -33.50
C ARG A 317 14.69 7.60 -33.14
N ASN A 318 14.21 8.80 -32.85
CA ASN A 318 12.85 9.03 -32.32
C ASN A 318 12.10 10.08 -33.15
N VAL A 319 10.77 9.95 -33.23
CA VAL A 319 9.87 11.04 -33.66
C VAL A 319 9.88 12.12 -32.60
N VAL A 320 10.20 13.36 -32.99
CA VAL A 320 10.19 14.52 -32.09
C VAL A 320 8.77 15.09 -32.05
N ILE A 321 8.11 14.94 -30.90
CA ILE A 321 6.76 15.48 -30.68
C ILE A 321 6.87 16.96 -30.32
N LYS A 322 6.30 17.85 -31.14
CA LYS A 322 6.21 19.30 -30.88
C LYS A 322 4.77 19.78 -30.78
N HIS A 323 3.90 19.25 -31.65
CA HIS A 323 2.48 19.59 -31.71
C HIS A 323 1.64 18.45 -31.11
N VAL A 324 0.92 18.76 -30.02
CA VAL A 324 0.11 17.79 -29.28
C VAL A 324 -1.36 18.21 -29.32
N THR A 325 -2.21 17.35 -29.85
CA THR A 325 -3.66 17.50 -29.70
C THR A 325 -4.13 16.66 -28.53
N ILE A 326 -4.88 17.27 -27.61
CA ILE A 326 -5.42 16.60 -26.44
C ILE A 326 -6.94 16.62 -26.57
N ILE A 327 -7.54 15.43 -26.64
CA ILE A 327 -9.00 15.29 -26.75
C ILE A 327 -9.61 15.09 -25.36
N GLY A 328 -10.53 15.96 -24.98
CA GLY A 328 -11.21 16.01 -23.69
C GLY A 328 -10.75 17.20 -22.84
N GLY A 329 -11.62 18.19 -22.63
CA GLY A 329 -11.38 19.38 -21.79
C GLY A 329 -11.60 19.14 -20.29
N GLY A 330 -11.80 17.88 -19.89
CA GLY A 330 -11.97 17.49 -18.49
C GLY A 330 -10.73 17.69 -17.63
N GLN A 331 -10.78 17.24 -16.37
CA GLN A 331 -9.68 17.42 -15.41
C GLN A 331 -8.34 16.85 -15.91
N MET A 332 -8.37 15.65 -16.50
CA MET A 332 -7.17 15.00 -17.03
C MET A 332 -6.61 15.73 -18.24
N GLY A 333 -7.41 15.94 -19.30
CA GLY A 333 -6.94 16.59 -20.51
C GLY A 333 -6.46 18.03 -20.28
N ALA A 334 -7.15 18.82 -19.45
CA ALA A 334 -6.69 20.15 -19.05
C ALA A 334 -5.35 20.09 -18.28
N GLY A 335 -5.18 19.11 -17.38
CA GLY A 335 -3.93 18.91 -16.65
C GLY A 335 -2.77 18.49 -17.55
N ILE A 336 -3.03 17.62 -18.54
CA ILE A 336 -2.02 17.19 -19.52
C ILE A 336 -1.66 18.37 -20.44
N ALA A 337 -2.65 19.15 -20.89
CA ALA A 337 -2.45 20.35 -21.69
C ALA A 337 -1.57 21.36 -20.96
N GLN A 338 -1.84 21.61 -19.68
CA GLN A 338 -1.00 22.48 -18.85
C GLN A 338 0.46 22.01 -18.84
N VAL A 339 0.72 20.73 -18.61
CA VAL A 339 2.09 20.20 -18.49
C VAL A 339 2.82 20.22 -19.84
N ALA A 340 2.14 19.84 -20.93
CA ALA A 340 2.69 19.88 -22.28
C ALA A 340 3.05 21.32 -22.69
N ALA A 341 2.12 22.26 -22.51
CA ALA A 341 2.35 23.67 -22.81
C ALA A 341 3.45 24.30 -21.94
N SER A 342 3.56 23.89 -20.67
CA SER A 342 4.60 24.35 -19.73
C SER A 342 6.02 23.95 -20.14
N THR A 343 6.15 22.94 -21.00
CA THR A 343 7.44 22.44 -21.51
C THR A 343 7.72 22.86 -22.94
N GLY A 344 6.92 23.79 -23.48
CA GLY A 344 7.15 24.40 -24.79
C GLY A 344 6.50 23.67 -25.97
N HIS A 345 5.68 22.65 -25.71
CA HIS A 345 4.89 22.01 -26.76
C HIS A 345 3.72 22.91 -27.16
N THR A 346 3.39 22.95 -28.44
CA THR A 346 2.16 23.61 -28.92
C THR A 346 1.00 22.65 -28.73
N VAL A 347 -0.04 23.08 -28.02
CA VAL A 347 -1.17 22.25 -27.61
C VAL A 347 -2.47 22.73 -28.25
N ALA A 348 -3.20 21.81 -28.86
CA ALA A 348 -4.61 22.00 -29.20
C ALA A 348 -5.47 21.21 -28.22
N LEU A 349 -6.20 21.88 -27.33
CA LEU A 349 -7.15 21.27 -26.41
C LEU A 349 -8.52 21.19 -27.09
N VAL A 350 -9.06 19.99 -27.21
CA VAL A 350 -10.30 19.74 -27.94
C VAL A 350 -11.38 19.23 -27.02
N ASP A 351 -12.58 19.79 -27.12
CA ASP A 351 -13.78 19.25 -26.48
C ASP A 351 -14.99 19.61 -27.33
N THR A 352 -16.01 18.75 -27.35
CA THR A 352 -17.27 19.03 -28.04
C THR A 352 -18.02 20.24 -27.47
N ASN A 353 -17.68 20.69 -26.25
CA ASN A 353 -18.33 21.78 -25.55
C ASN A 353 -17.37 22.96 -25.28
N GLU A 354 -17.68 24.11 -25.89
CA GLU A 354 -16.94 25.36 -25.74
C GLU A 354 -16.84 25.86 -24.28
N ASP A 355 -17.88 25.63 -23.47
CA ASP A 355 -17.86 26.05 -22.06
C ASP A 355 -16.94 25.16 -21.22
N ILE A 356 -16.78 23.88 -21.58
CA ILE A 356 -15.78 23.01 -20.97
C ILE A 356 -14.38 23.52 -21.32
N LEU A 357 -14.13 23.93 -22.56
CA LEU A 357 -12.84 24.49 -22.99
C LEU A 357 -12.51 25.78 -22.23
N LYS A 358 -13.45 26.73 -22.13
CA LYS A 358 -13.27 27.95 -21.33
C LYS A 358 -12.95 27.64 -19.87
N LYS A 359 -13.68 26.69 -19.27
CA LYS A 359 -13.44 26.23 -17.90
C LYS A 359 -12.06 25.56 -17.75
N ALA A 360 -11.64 24.78 -18.73
CA ALA A 360 -10.33 24.13 -18.77
C ALA A 360 -9.21 25.17 -18.79
N VAL A 361 -9.24 26.13 -19.73
CA VAL A 361 -8.23 27.20 -19.84
C VAL A 361 -8.16 28.02 -18.55
N LYS A 362 -9.30 28.41 -17.98
CA LYS A 362 -9.35 29.09 -16.67
C LYS A 362 -8.78 28.23 -15.54
N GLY A 363 -9.04 26.92 -15.57
CA GLY A 363 -8.49 25.95 -14.62
C GLY A 363 -6.97 25.83 -14.72
N ILE A 364 -6.44 25.80 -15.94
CA ILE A 364 -5.00 25.81 -16.24
C ILE A 364 -4.36 27.08 -15.68
N GLU A 365 -4.92 28.26 -15.98
CA GLU A 365 -4.43 29.53 -15.46
C GLU A 365 -4.41 29.56 -13.93
N GLY A 366 -5.51 29.16 -13.28
CA GLY A 366 -5.58 29.10 -11.81
C GLY A 366 -4.59 28.10 -11.19
N SER A 367 -4.34 26.99 -11.88
CA SER A 367 -3.34 26.01 -11.49
C SER A 367 -1.91 26.57 -11.61
N LEU A 368 -1.59 27.23 -12.73
CA LEU A 368 -0.29 27.87 -12.95
C LEU A 368 -0.03 28.97 -11.91
N LYS A 369 -1.03 29.79 -11.57
CA LYS A 369 -0.94 30.78 -10.48
C LYS A 369 -0.47 30.16 -9.16
N ARG A 370 -0.94 28.96 -8.82
CA ARG A 370 -0.47 28.21 -7.62
C ARG A 370 0.95 27.67 -7.77
N VAL A 371 1.33 27.22 -8.97
CA VAL A 371 2.69 26.75 -9.28
C VAL A 371 3.69 27.90 -9.15
N VAL A 372 3.39 29.06 -9.74
CA VAL A 372 4.33 30.20 -9.72
C VAL A 372 4.46 30.82 -8.34
N LYS A 373 3.39 30.83 -7.54
CA LYS A 373 3.46 31.25 -6.12
C LYS A 373 4.47 30.41 -5.31
N LYS A 374 4.70 29.16 -5.69
CA LYS A 374 5.70 28.29 -5.05
C LYS A 374 7.08 28.38 -5.70
N LYS A 375 7.16 28.37 -7.04
CA LYS A 375 8.43 28.29 -7.78
C LYS A 375 9.11 29.63 -8.04
N PHE A 376 8.34 30.72 -8.10
CA PHE A 376 8.79 32.07 -8.43
C PHE A 376 8.46 33.06 -7.30
N ALA A 377 8.45 32.59 -6.05
CA ALA A 377 8.11 33.40 -4.88
C ALA A 377 8.96 34.69 -4.79
N ASP A 378 10.23 34.61 -5.16
CA ASP A 378 11.18 35.72 -5.11
C ASP A 378 11.19 36.57 -6.40
N LYS A 379 10.45 36.17 -7.45
CA LYS A 379 10.41 36.85 -8.76
C LYS A 379 9.01 36.81 -9.39
N PRO A 380 8.05 37.59 -8.87
CA PRO A 380 6.66 37.57 -9.33
C PRO A 380 6.50 37.88 -10.82
N GLU A 381 7.27 38.82 -11.36
CA GLU A 381 7.23 39.22 -12.78
C GLU A 381 7.57 38.06 -13.71
N ALA A 382 8.65 37.32 -13.41
CA ALA A 382 9.03 36.11 -14.17
C ALA A 382 7.96 35.00 -14.05
N GLY A 383 7.21 34.96 -12.95
CA GLY A 383 6.07 34.07 -12.78
C GLY A 383 4.90 34.42 -13.70
N GLU A 384 4.59 35.70 -13.87
CA GLU A 384 3.53 36.15 -14.78
C GLU A 384 3.91 35.91 -16.25
N GLU A 385 5.16 36.24 -16.63
CA GLU A 385 5.69 35.92 -17.96
C GLU A 385 5.61 34.43 -18.29
N PHE A 386 5.93 33.57 -17.30
CA PHE A 386 5.77 32.13 -17.43
C PHE A 386 4.32 31.74 -17.71
N ILE A 387 3.34 32.27 -16.96
CA ILE A 387 1.92 31.98 -17.18
C ILE A 387 1.52 32.35 -18.62
N GLN A 388 1.85 33.57 -19.06
CA GLN A 388 1.51 34.05 -20.40
C GLN A 388 2.11 33.16 -21.48
N LYS A 389 3.39 32.78 -21.34
CA LYS A 389 4.06 31.87 -22.27
C LYS A 389 3.39 30.50 -22.34
N VAL A 390 2.96 29.94 -21.22
CA VAL A 390 2.25 28.66 -21.20
C VAL A 390 0.88 28.77 -21.88
N LEU A 391 0.12 29.84 -21.61
CA LEU A 391 -1.19 30.04 -22.21
C LEU A 391 -1.12 30.30 -23.73
N GLN A 392 -0.09 30.99 -24.21
CA GLN A 392 0.15 31.18 -25.65
C GLN A 392 0.40 29.86 -26.39
N ASN A 393 0.88 28.83 -25.69
CA ASN A 393 1.07 27.50 -26.26
C ASN A 393 -0.22 26.68 -26.28
N VAL A 394 -1.33 27.16 -25.71
CA VAL A 394 -2.62 26.44 -25.68
C VAL A 394 -3.62 27.12 -26.59
N SER A 395 -4.09 26.38 -27.59
CA SER A 395 -5.23 26.71 -28.42
C SER A 395 -6.40 25.78 -28.10
N THR A 396 -7.63 26.19 -28.43
CA THR A 396 -8.84 25.38 -28.21
C THR A 396 -9.56 25.13 -29.53
N SER A 397 -10.20 23.98 -29.66
CA SER A 397 -11.06 23.65 -30.81
C SER A 397 -12.24 22.78 -30.36
N THR A 398 -13.37 22.90 -31.06
CA THR A 398 -14.51 21.98 -30.90
C THR A 398 -14.55 20.86 -31.95
N ASP A 399 -13.62 20.89 -32.91
CA ASP A 399 -13.53 19.92 -33.99
C ASP A 399 -12.23 19.11 -33.89
N ALA A 400 -12.38 17.82 -33.56
CA ALA A 400 -11.26 16.91 -33.37
C ALA A 400 -10.53 16.57 -34.68
N GLY A 401 -11.26 16.52 -35.80
CA GLY A 401 -10.69 16.17 -37.10
C GLY A 401 -9.69 17.22 -37.60
N SER A 402 -10.08 18.49 -37.59
CA SER A 402 -9.21 19.62 -37.99
C SER A 402 -8.01 19.78 -37.05
N ALA A 403 -8.22 19.69 -35.73
CA ALA A 403 -7.12 19.78 -34.76
C ALA A 403 -6.04 18.70 -34.97
N ALA A 404 -6.45 17.50 -35.40
CA ALA A 404 -5.53 16.40 -35.65
C ALA A 404 -4.63 16.59 -36.88
N GLN A 405 -4.99 17.45 -37.85
CA GLN A 405 -4.29 17.58 -39.14
C GLN A 405 -2.84 18.08 -39.02
N GLY A 406 -2.49 18.76 -37.93
CA GLY A 406 -1.13 19.26 -37.66
C GLY A 406 -0.43 18.58 -36.49
N SER A 407 -0.95 17.46 -36.01
CA SER A 407 -0.49 16.85 -34.75
C SER A 407 0.63 15.85 -34.95
N ASP A 408 1.66 15.90 -34.10
CA ASP A 408 2.65 14.82 -33.98
C ASP A 408 2.13 13.73 -33.04
N LEU A 409 1.37 14.12 -32.02
CA LEU A 409 0.72 13.24 -31.05
C LEU A 409 -0.74 13.68 -30.85
N VAL A 410 -1.67 12.74 -30.96
CA VAL A 410 -3.04 12.90 -30.45
C VAL A 410 -3.20 12.05 -29.19
N LEU A 411 -3.52 12.71 -28.08
CA LEU A 411 -3.71 12.09 -26.76
C LEU A 411 -5.15 12.22 -26.30
N GLU A 412 -5.82 11.09 -26.17
CA GLU A 412 -7.22 11.02 -25.77
C GLU A 412 -7.36 10.93 -24.24
N ALA A 413 -8.23 11.77 -23.66
CA ALA A 413 -8.57 11.82 -22.23
C ALA A 413 -10.06 12.17 -22.02
N ILE A 414 -10.94 11.49 -22.77
CA ILE A 414 -12.41 11.56 -22.68
C ILE A 414 -12.97 10.47 -21.73
N VAL A 415 -14.29 10.39 -21.67
CA VAL A 415 -15.04 9.43 -20.84
C VAL A 415 -14.57 7.99 -21.08
N GLU A 416 -14.55 7.20 -20.01
CA GLU A 416 -14.05 5.82 -19.99
C GLU A 416 -15.08 4.85 -20.61
N ASN A 417 -15.30 4.97 -21.91
CA ASN A 417 -16.21 4.13 -22.68
C ASN A 417 -15.52 3.66 -23.97
N LEU A 418 -15.41 2.33 -24.14
CA LEU A 418 -14.69 1.73 -25.26
C LEU A 418 -15.24 2.19 -26.63
N LYS A 419 -16.57 2.16 -26.81
CA LYS A 419 -17.20 2.51 -28.08
C LYS A 419 -16.97 3.96 -28.47
N ILE A 420 -17.11 4.89 -27.52
CA ILE A 420 -16.87 6.32 -27.76
C ILE A 420 -15.40 6.56 -28.14
N LYS A 421 -14.45 5.92 -27.46
CA LYS A 421 -13.02 6.02 -27.78
C LYS A 421 -12.71 5.42 -29.16
N GLN A 422 -13.28 4.26 -29.50
CA GLN A 422 -13.12 3.64 -30.82
C GLN A 422 -13.68 4.53 -31.93
N ASP A 423 -14.87 5.10 -31.76
CA ASP A 423 -15.47 6.00 -32.75
C ASP A 423 -14.63 7.26 -32.97
N LEU A 424 -14.10 7.84 -31.87
CA LEU A 424 -13.17 8.96 -31.93
C LEU A 424 -11.89 8.60 -32.69
N PHE A 425 -11.23 7.50 -32.33
CA PHE A 425 -9.98 7.12 -32.99
C PHE A 425 -10.18 6.70 -34.46
N GLY A 426 -11.32 6.11 -34.81
CA GLY A 426 -11.68 5.82 -36.20
C GLY A 426 -11.93 7.08 -37.04
N LEU A 427 -12.42 8.16 -36.43
CA LEU A 427 -12.50 9.49 -37.05
C LEU A 427 -11.08 10.06 -37.24
N LEU A 428 -10.29 10.08 -36.17
CA LEU A 428 -8.94 10.66 -36.16
C LEU A 428 -8.00 9.94 -37.12
N ASP A 429 -8.11 8.62 -37.28
CA ASP A 429 -7.25 7.84 -38.18
C ASP A 429 -7.36 8.29 -39.65
N LYS A 430 -8.53 8.81 -40.04
CA LYS A 430 -8.78 9.36 -41.38
C LYS A 430 -8.30 10.80 -41.53
N ALA A 431 -8.27 11.58 -40.44
CA ALA A 431 -7.97 13.01 -40.47
C ALA A 431 -6.50 13.32 -40.16
N ALA A 432 -5.87 12.54 -39.28
CA ALA A 432 -4.51 12.77 -38.82
C ALA A 432 -3.47 12.35 -39.88
N PRO A 433 -2.38 13.11 -40.05
CA PRO A 433 -1.25 12.76 -40.90
C PRO A 433 -0.70 11.35 -40.63
N ALA A 434 -0.04 10.75 -41.63
CA ALA A 434 0.49 9.39 -41.51
C ALA A 434 1.56 9.22 -40.41
N HIS A 435 2.27 10.30 -40.04
CA HIS A 435 3.28 10.27 -38.99
C HIS A 435 2.72 10.40 -37.57
N THR A 436 1.47 10.84 -37.42
CA THR A 436 0.87 11.13 -36.12
C THR A 436 0.74 9.88 -35.26
N LEU A 437 1.25 9.98 -34.04
CA LEU A 437 1.10 8.96 -33.00
C LEU A 437 -0.24 9.15 -32.28
N PHE A 438 -0.87 8.05 -31.90
CA PHE A 438 -2.07 8.03 -31.07
C PHE A 438 -1.76 7.44 -29.71
N ALA A 439 -2.29 8.08 -28.67
CA ALA A 439 -2.24 7.56 -27.32
C ALA A 439 -3.57 7.76 -26.59
N SER A 440 -3.92 6.81 -25.73
CA SER A 440 -5.05 6.95 -24.79
C SER A 440 -4.53 7.10 -23.36
N ASN A 441 -5.15 8.01 -22.59
CA ASN A 441 -5.03 8.16 -21.15
C ASN A 441 -6.09 7.34 -20.40
N THR A 442 -6.56 6.22 -20.96
CA THR A 442 -7.44 5.29 -20.25
C THR A 442 -6.76 4.79 -18.97
N SER A 443 -7.55 4.48 -17.95
CA SER A 443 -7.06 3.97 -16.66
C SER A 443 -7.37 2.48 -16.46
N SER A 444 -8.20 1.90 -17.31
CA SER A 444 -8.77 0.56 -17.10
C SER A 444 -9.03 -0.25 -18.37
N LEU A 445 -9.26 0.39 -19.52
CA LEU A 445 -9.54 -0.31 -20.77
C LEU A 445 -8.25 -0.78 -21.44
N PRO A 446 -8.23 -1.96 -22.09
CA PRO A 446 -7.10 -2.39 -22.90
C PRO A 446 -6.83 -1.42 -24.04
N ILE A 447 -5.57 -1.02 -24.21
CA ILE A 447 -5.11 -0.15 -25.30
C ILE A 447 -5.36 -0.80 -26.66
N SER A 448 -5.16 -2.12 -26.75
CA SER A 448 -5.41 -2.92 -27.95
C SER A 448 -6.88 -2.87 -28.41
N ASP A 449 -7.82 -2.92 -27.47
CA ASP A 449 -9.26 -2.81 -27.78
C ASP A 449 -9.60 -1.43 -28.34
N ILE A 450 -9.01 -0.36 -27.79
CA ILE A 450 -9.20 1.00 -28.29
C ILE A 450 -8.55 1.15 -29.67
N ALA A 451 -7.33 0.66 -29.84
CA ALA A 451 -6.54 0.79 -31.06
C ALA A 451 -7.19 0.06 -32.27
N SER A 452 -8.00 -0.97 -32.01
CA SER A 452 -8.67 -1.79 -33.04
C SER A 452 -9.53 -1.00 -34.05
N ALA A 453 -9.92 0.23 -33.70
CA ALA A 453 -10.66 1.13 -34.58
C ALA A 453 -9.79 1.87 -35.62
N THR A 454 -8.48 1.64 -35.62
CA THR A 454 -7.51 2.37 -36.46
C THR A 454 -6.68 1.44 -37.35
N LYS A 455 -6.12 1.99 -38.43
CA LYS A 455 -5.17 1.27 -39.32
C LYS A 455 -3.71 1.45 -38.92
N ARG A 456 -3.41 2.29 -37.92
CA ARG A 456 -2.04 2.66 -37.50
C ARG A 456 -1.64 2.01 -36.17
N LEU A 457 -1.91 0.72 -36.01
CA LEU A 457 -1.65 -0.03 -34.77
C LEU A 457 -0.19 0.06 -34.29
N ASP A 458 0.76 0.22 -35.22
CA ASP A 458 2.18 0.43 -34.95
C ASP A 458 2.50 1.78 -34.32
N LYS A 459 1.63 2.78 -34.49
CA LYS A 459 1.71 4.16 -33.99
C LYS A 459 0.70 4.45 -32.88
N PHE A 460 0.16 3.40 -32.25
CA PHE A 460 -0.79 3.51 -31.15
C PHE A 460 -0.17 2.99 -29.85
N GLY A 461 -0.30 3.73 -28.75
CA GLY A 461 0.12 3.29 -27.42
C GLY A 461 -0.78 3.84 -26.31
N GLY A 462 -0.37 3.65 -25.06
CA GLY A 462 -1.00 4.29 -23.90
C GLY A 462 -0.07 5.28 -23.21
N LEU A 463 -0.65 6.37 -22.71
CA LEU A 463 0.00 7.33 -21.84
C LEU A 463 -0.92 7.60 -20.65
N HIS A 464 -0.78 6.81 -19.59
CA HIS A 464 -1.62 6.93 -18.41
C HIS A 464 -0.97 7.88 -17.38
N PHE A 465 -1.47 9.11 -17.36
CA PHE A 465 -1.14 10.14 -16.39
C PHE A 465 -1.98 10.01 -15.13
N PHE A 466 -1.41 10.38 -13.98
CA PHE A 466 -2.08 10.30 -12.68
C PHE A 466 -2.62 11.66 -12.22
N ASN A 467 -3.80 11.66 -11.61
CA ASN A 467 -4.45 12.87 -11.09
C ASN A 467 -3.90 13.25 -9.70
N PRO A 468 -3.59 14.53 -9.41
CA PRO A 468 -3.54 15.68 -10.32
C PRO A 468 -2.30 15.70 -11.22
N VAL A 469 -2.53 15.83 -12.54
CA VAL A 469 -1.47 15.71 -13.56
C VAL A 469 -0.30 16.68 -13.34
N PRO A 470 -0.48 17.96 -12.97
CA PRO A 470 0.67 18.86 -12.72
C PRO A 470 1.54 18.47 -11.51
N VAL A 471 1.00 17.69 -10.56
CA VAL A 471 1.65 17.32 -9.31
C VAL A 471 2.28 15.93 -9.38
N MET A 472 1.57 14.97 -9.97
CA MET A 472 2.02 13.58 -10.06
C MET A 472 3.19 13.44 -11.01
N LYS A 473 4.22 12.69 -10.61
CA LYS A 473 5.45 12.51 -11.42
C LYS A 473 5.35 11.32 -12.38
N LEU A 474 4.57 10.31 -12.03
CA LEU A 474 4.47 9.06 -12.79
C LEU A 474 3.67 9.24 -14.08
N VAL A 475 4.12 8.58 -15.14
CA VAL A 475 3.33 8.24 -16.32
C VAL A 475 3.57 6.76 -16.63
N GLU A 476 2.53 5.97 -16.78
CA GLU A 476 2.69 4.63 -17.35
C GLU A 476 2.65 4.75 -18.88
N VAL A 477 3.68 4.22 -19.55
CA VAL A 477 3.74 4.14 -21.01
C VAL A 477 3.45 2.70 -21.42
N ILE A 478 2.37 2.51 -22.15
CA ILE A 478 1.81 1.20 -22.48
C ILE A 478 2.12 0.85 -23.93
N GLY A 479 2.78 -0.28 -24.13
CA GLY A 479 2.95 -0.90 -25.44
C GLY A 479 1.99 -2.06 -25.64
N THR A 480 1.40 -2.16 -26.83
CA THR A 480 0.72 -3.36 -27.31
C THR A 480 1.69 -4.24 -28.10
N PRO A 481 1.37 -5.52 -28.39
CA PRO A 481 2.20 -6.36 -29.25
C PRO A 481 2.44 -5.77 -30.66
N THR A 482 1.57 -4.86 -31.12
CA THR A 482 1.67 -4.21 -32.43
C THR A 482 2.37 -2.86 -32.38
N THR A 483 2.47 -2.21 -31.21
CA THR A 483 3.13 -0.90 -31.06
C THR A 483 4.60 -1.02 -31.47
N SER A 484 5.04 -0.18 -32.41
CA SER A 484 6.45 -0.15 -32.82
C SER A 484 7.35 0.34 -31.70
N GLN A 485 8.60 -0.14 -31.66
CA GLN A 485 9.59 0.33 -30.69
C GLN A 485 9.84 1.84 -30.83
N GLU A 486 9.86 2.36 -32.07
CA GLU A 486 9.98 3.80 -32.34
C GLU A 486 8.85 4.60 -31.68
N THR A 487 7.60 4.15 -31.81
CA THR A 487 6.46 4.80 -31.16
C THR A 487 6.59 4.74 -29.64
N PHE A 488 6.92 3.57 -29.09
CA PHE A 488 7.09 3.40 -27.65
C PHE A 488 8.18 4.32 -27.09
N ASP A 489 9.33 4.38 -27.75
CA ASP A 489 10.45 5.26 -27.37
C ASP A 489 10.07 6.75 -27.49
N SER A 490 9.33 7.13 -28.53
CA SER A 490 8.79 8.49 -28.66
C SER A 490 7.84 8.87 -27.53
N LEU A 491 6.96 7.96 -27.09
CA LEU A 491 6.05 8.19 -25.96
C LEU A 491 6.80 8.27 -24.61
N LEU A 492 7.83 7.43 -24.42
CA LEU A 492 8.74 7.53 -23.27
C LEU A 492 9.47 8.87 -23.24
N ASN A 493 10.02 9.30 -24.38
CA ASN A 493 10.78 10.54 -24.48
C ASN A 493 9.90 11.77 -24.33
N PHE A 494 8.69 11.75 -24.88
CA PHE A 494 7.67 12.78 -24.62
C PHE A 494 7.40 12.90 -23.12
N SER A 495 7.13 11.79 -22.44
CA SER A 495 6.89 11.79 -21.00
C SER A 495 8.07 12.37 -20.20
N LYS A 496 9.32 12.03 -20.58
CA LYS A 496 10.53 12.63 -19.99
C LYS A 496 10.62 14.13 -20.27
N ALA A 497 10.34 14.57 -21.49
CA ALA A 497 10.35 15.98 -21.89
C ALA A 497 9.33 16.81 -21.09
N LEU A 498 8.21 16.19 -20.69
CA LEU A 498 7.22 16.78 -19.78
C LEU A 498 7.70 16.92 -18.32
N GLY A 499 8.92 16.48 -18.00
CA GLY A 499 9.45 16.41 -16.63
C GLY A 499 8.81 15.31 -15.80
N LYS A 500 8.21 14.31 -16.45
CA LYS A 500 7.64 13.12 -15.80
C LYS A 500 8.65 11.99 -15.72
N THR A 501 8.37 11.03 -14.86
CA THR A 501 9.10 9.77 -14.75
C THR A 501 8.23 8.69 -15.39
N PRO A 502 8.49 8.34 -16.66
CA PRO A 502 7.76 7.25 -17.28
C PRO A 502 8.22 5.89 -16.75
N VAL A 503 7.29 4.95 -16.68
CA VAL A 503 7.56 3.53 -16.47
C VAL A 503 7.01 2.73 -17.65
N SER A 504 7.70 1.66 -18.01
CA SER A 504 7.30 0.80 -19.13
C SER A 504 6.37 -0.31 -18.66
N CYS A 505 5.23 -0.48 -19.33
CA CYS A 505 4.33 -1.60 -19.06
C CYS A 505 3.64 -2.13 -20.31
N LYS A 506 3.19 -3.38 -20.25
CA LYS A 506 2.36 -3.98 -21.30
C LYS A 506 0.90 -3.65 -21.10
N ASP A 507 0.15 -3.80 -22.19
CA ASP A 507 -1.30 -3.72 -22.17
C ASP A 507 -1.91 -4.88 -21.35
N THR A 508 -2.28 -4.57 -20.11
CA THR A 508 -2.94 -5.46 -19.16
C THR A 508 -3.98 -4.62 -18.41
N PRO A 509 -5.13 -5.19 -17.99
CA PRO A 509 -6.14 -4.42 -17.26
C PRO A 509 -5.52 -3.69 -16.05
N GLY A 510 -5.60 -2.36 -16.03
CA GLY A 510 -5.05 -1.53 -14.96
C GLY A 510 -3.53 -1.36 -14.92
N PHE A 511 -2.82 -1.79 -15.96
CA PHE A 511 -1.37 -1.61 -16.15
C PHE A 511 -0.55 -2.12 -14.96
N ILE A 512 0.16 -1.23 -14.25
CA ILE A 512 0.88 -1.60 -13.03
C ILE A 512 0.11 -1.10 -11.81
N VAL A 513 -0.11 0.21 -11.70
CA VAL A 513 -0.60 0.82 -10.44
C VAL A 513 -2.00 0.32 -10.11
N ASN A 514 -2.95 0.40 -11.04
CA ASN A 514 -4.32 -0.03 -10.76
C ASN A 514 -4.39 -1.55 -10.58
N ARG A 515 -3.62 -2.32 -11.37
CA ARG A 515 -3.57 -3.79 -11.25
C ARG A 515 -3.13 -4.26 -9.87
N LEU A 516 -2.28 -3.50 -9.19
CA LEU A 516 -1.85 -3.78 -7.81
C LEU A 516 -2.74 -3.11 -6.76
N LEU A 517 -3.18 -1.88 -7.01
CA LEU A 517 -3.88 -1.05 -6.03
C LEU A 517 -5.35 -1.45 -5.85
N VAL A 518 -6.09 -1.67 -6.94
CA VAL A 518 -7.54 -1.93 -6.86
C VAL A 518 -7.84 -3.24 -6.11
N PRO A 519 -7.19 -4.37 -6.40
CA PRO A 519 -7.42 -5.61 -5.64
C PRO A 519 -7.05 -5.48 -4.16
N TYR A 520 -5.98 -4.73 -3.84
CA TYR A 520 -5.59 -4.41 -2.47
C TYR A 520 -6.70 -3.64 -1.74
N LEU A 521 -7.28 -2.61 -2.37
CA LEU A 521 -8.40 -1.85 -1.81
C LEU A 521 -9.63 -2.74 -1.60
N LEU A 522 -9.97 -3.58 -2.58
CA LEU A 522 -11.11 -4.49 -2.48
C LEU A 522 -10.91 -5.52 -1.37
N GLU A 523 -9.71 -6.08 -1.20
CA GLU A 523 -9.48 -7.02 -0.09
C GLU A 523 -9.59 -6.34 1.27
N ALA A 524 -9.21 -5.07 1.41
CA ALA A 524 -9.46 -4.31 2.65
C ALA A 524 -10.96 -4.15 2.93
N VAL A 525 -11.77 -3.86 1.90
CA VAL A 525 -13.23 -3.82 2.01
C VAL A 525 -13.78 -5.17 2.46
N ARG A 526 -13.33 -6.27 1.84
CA ARG A 526 -13.79 -7.62 2.18
C ARG A 526 -13.33 -8.08 3.57
N LEU A 527 -12.16 -7.65 4.04
CA LEU A 527 -11.74 -7.87 5.43
C LEU A 527 -12.70 -7.21 6.41
N HIS A 528 -13.15 -6.00 6.12
CA HIS A 528 -14.17 -5.33 6.92
C HIS A 528 -15.53 -6.02 6.84
N GLU A 529 -15.98 -6.45 5.66
CA GLU A 529 -17.25 -7.19 5.48
C GLU A 529 -17.30 -8.48 6.31
N ARG A 530 -16.19 -9.23 6.33
CA ARG A 530 -16.04 -10.45 7.16
C ARG A 530 -15.84 -10.13 8.66
N GLY A 531 -15.77 -8.85 9.02
CA GLY A 531 -15.62 -8.36 10.39
C GLY A 531 -14.25 -8.66 10.99
N HIS A 532 -13.18 -8.76 10.18
CA HIS A 532 -11.83 -8.96 10.70
C HIS A 532 -11.30 -7.73 11.42
N GLY A 533 -11.74 -6.53 11.04
CA GLY A 533 -11.35 -5.27 11.66
C GLY A 533 -12.32 -4.14 11.30
N SER A 534 -12.29 -3.06 12.09
CA SER A 534 -12.97 -1.82 11.73
C SER A 534 -12.23 -1.13 10.57
N LYS A 535 -12.91 -0.20 9.87
CA LYS A 535 -12.27 0.55 8.79
C LYS A 535 -11.10 1.38 9.31
N GLU A 536 -11.30 1.95 10.50
CA GLU A 536 -10.32 2.77 11.21
C GLU A 536 -9.09 1.96 11.61
N ASP A 537 -9.29 0.75 12.16
CA ASP A 537 -8.18 -0.13 12.56
C ASP A 537 -7.42 -0.63 11.34
N ILE A 538 -8.12 -0.98 10.25
CA ILE A 538 -7.46 -1.38 9.00
C ILE A 538 -6.64 -0.24 8.41
N ASP A 539 -7.17 0.98 8.41
CA ASP A 539 -6.44 2.17 7.96
C ASP A 539 -5.22 2.48 8.83
N ILE A 540 -5.36 2.41 10.16
CA ILE A 540 -4.25 2.60 11.10
C ILE A 540 -3.19 1.52 10.90
N ALA A 541 -3.62 0.26 10.72
CA ALA A 541 -2.72 -0.87 10.51
C ALA A 541 -1.85 -0.66 9.27
N MET A 542 -2.44 -0.28 8.14
CA MET A 542 -1.66 -0.08 6.90
C MET A 542 -0.78 1.18 6.96
N LYS A 543 -1.24 2.25 7.61
CA LYS A 543 -0.44 3.46 7.81
C LYS A 543 0.77 3.23 8.71
N LEU A 544 0.62 2.52 9.82
CA LEU A 544 1.68 2.34 10.81
C LEU A 544 2.52 1.07 10.61
N GLY A 545 1.93 0.02 10.03
CA GLY A 545 2.58 -1.26 9.77
C GLY A 545 3.34 -1.27 8.46
N ALA A 546 2.70 -0.84 7.37
CA ALA A 546 3.30 -0.79 6.03
C ALA A 546 3.87 0.60 5.66
N GLY A 547 3.63 1.62 6.48
CA GLY A 547 4.11 2.98 6.23
C GLY A 547 3.36 3.70 5.12
N TYR A 548 2.14 3.27 4.78
CA TYR A 548 1.37 3.85 3.70
C TYR A 548 0.90 5.28 4.03
N PRO A 549 0.86 6.19 3.05
CA PRO A 549 0.49 7.59 3.29
C PRO A 549 -1.00 7.76 3.68
N MET A 550 -1.86 6.86 3.21
CA MET A 550 -3.29 6.79 3.53
C MET A 550 -3.67 5.34 3.78
N GLY A 551 -4.62 5.11 4.68
CA GLY A 551 -5.25 3.79 4.81
C GLY A 551 -6.09 3.44 3.58
N PRO A 552 -6.37 2.15 3.32
CA PRO A 552 -7.16 1.74 2.15
C PRO A 552 -8.56 2.39 2.08
N PHE A 553 -9.28 2.55 3.19
CA PHE A 553 -10.61 3.18 3.16
C PHE A 553 -10.51 4.69 2.91
N GLU A 554 -9.56 5.38 3.56
CA GLU A 554 -9.24 6.79 3.30
C GLU A 554 -8.87 7.05 1.84
N LEU A 555 -8.07 6.15 1.26
CA LEU A 555 -7.65 6.22 -0.14
C LEU A 555 -8.82 5.94 -1.08
N ALA A 556 -9.66 4.94 -0.77
CA ALA A 556 -10.82 4.63 -1.58
C ALA A 556 -11.81 5.81 -1.65
N ASP A 557 -12.07 6.47 -0.52
CA ASP A 557 -12.90 7.68 -0.49
C ASP A 557 -12.27 8.87 -1.25
N TYR A 558 -10.93 8.92 -1.31
CA TYR A 558 -10.23 9.94 -2.10
C TYR A 558 -10.31 9.66 -3.61
N VAL A 559 -10.16 8.41 -4.03
CA VAL A 559 -10.27 7.97 -5.44
C VAL A 559 -11.70 8.08 -5.95
N GLY A 560 -12.67 7.71 -5.12
CA GLY A 560 -14.08 7.64 -5.46
C GLY A 560 -14.56 6.18 -5.56
N LEU A 561 -15.61 5.85 -4.81
CA LEU A 561 -16.09 4.47 -4.70
C LEU A 561 -16.71 3.95 -5.99
N ASP A 562 -17.38 4.81 -6.75
CA ASP A 562 -17.90 4.50 -8.08
C ASP A 562 -16.78 4.24 -9.10
N THR A 563 -15.66 4.95 -9.02
CA THR A 563 -14.49 4.70 -9.87
C THR A 563 -13.94 3.29 -9.60
N ILE A 564 -13.77 2.94 -8.32
CA ILE A 564 -13.28 1.62 -7.92
C ILE A 564 -14.27 0.54 -8.38
N LYS A 565 -15.58 0.77 -8.18
CA LYS A 565 -16.62 -0.15 -8.64
C LYS A 565 -16.62 -0.32 -10.16
N PHE A 566 -16.50 0.77 -10.92
CA PHE A 566 -16.46 0.71 -12.38
C PHE A 566 -15.30 -0.17 -12.88
N ILE A 567 -14.11 0.00 -12.28
CA ILE A 567 -12.93 -0.80 -12.64
C ILE A 567 -13.16 -2.28 -12.30
N ILE A 568 -13.61 -2.58 -11.07
CA ILE A 568 -13.77 -3.97 -10.64
C ILE A 568 -14.87 -4.70 -11.42
N ASP A 569 -15.97 -4.03 -11.74
CA ASP A 569 -17.05 -4.60 -12.56
C ASP A 569 -16.56 -4.93 -13.96
N GLY A 570 -15.80 -4.02 -14.59
CA GLY A 570 -15.19 -4.26 -15.90
C GLY A 570 -14.23 -5.45 -15.89
N TRP A 571 -13.38 -5.54 -14.86
CA TRP A 571 -12.43 -6.65 -14.73
C TRP A 571 -13.10 -7.97 -14.39
N SER A 572 -14.18 -7.95 -13.61
CA SER A 572 -15.01 -9.14 -13.33
C SER A 572 -15.57 -9.75 -14.60
N VAL A 573 -15.94 -8.92 -15.58
CA VAL A 573 -16.46 -9.40 -16.87
C VAL A 573 -15.33 -9.96 -17.74
N MET A 574 -14.15 -9.33 -17.73
CA MET A 574 -13.00 -9.77 -18.53
C MET A 574 -12.33 -11.04 -17.99
N GLU A 575 -12.22 -11.17 -16.67
CA GLU A 575 -11.58 -12.30 -15.98
C GLU A 575 -12.53 -12.83 -14.87
N PRO A 576 -13.67 -13.46 -15.22
CA PRO A 576 -14.70 -13.88 -14.25
C PRO A 576 -14.21 -14.90 -13.23
N ASP A 577 -13.23 -15.72 -13.60
CA ASP A 577 -12.64 -16.74 -12.74
C ASP A 577 -11.51 -16.21 -11.85
N ASN A 578 -11.19 -14.90 -11.93
CA ASN A 578 -10.18 -14.28 -11.09
C ASN A 578 -10.83 -13.66 -9.84
N PRO A 579 -10.76 -14.29 -8.66
CA PRO A 579 -11.49 -13.80 -7.49
C PRO A 579 -10.83 -12.58 -6.85
N LEU A 580 -9.64 -12.16 -7.28
CA LEU A 580 -9.15 -10.82 -6.97
C LEU A 580 -10.14 -9.76 -7.45
N PHE A 581 -10.83 -10.05 -8.56
CA PHE A 581 -11.81 -9.17 -9.18
C PHE A 581 -13.23 -9.42 -8.73
N GLY A 582 -13.45 -10.29 -7.73
CA GLY A 582 -14.79 -10.48 -7.17
C GLY A 582 -15.42 -9.14 -6.74
N GLN A 583 -16.74 -9.03 -6.85
CA GLN A 583 -17.42 -7.82 -6.39
C GLN A 583 -17.47 -7.77 -4.85
N SER A 584 -17.80 -6.60 -4.30
CA SER A 584 -18.07 -6.39 -2.87
C SER A 584 -19.49 -5.85 -2.70
N GLU A 585 -20.29 -6.52 -1.88
CA GLU A 585 -21.67 -6.10 -1.60
C GLU A 585 -21.71 -4.77 -0.85
N TYR A 586 -20.77 -4.54 0.07
CA TYR A 586 -20.67 -3.30 0.82
C TYR A 586 -20.29 -2.12 -0.09
N LEU A 587 -19.34 -2.31 -1.01
CA LEU A 587 -19.03 -1.30 -2.02
C LEU A 587 -20.24 -1.01 -2.92
N ASN A 588 -20.91 -2.07 -3.42
CA ASN A 588 -22.10 -1.94 -4.26
C ASN A 588 -23.20 -1.13 -3.56
N LYS A 589 -23.44 -1.41 -2.27
CA LYS A 589 -24.41 -0.69 -1.45
C LYS A 589 -24.08 0.80 -1.33
N LEU A 590 -22.83 1.16 -0.99
CA LEU A 590 -22.44 2.55 -0.83
C LEU A 590 -22.58 3.35 -2.14
N VAL A 591 -22.19 2.74 -3.27
CA VAL A 591 -22.34 3.38 -4.58
C VAL A 591 -23.83 3.55 -4.94
N ALA A 592 -24.67 2.55 -4.68
CA ALA A 592 -26.11 2.64 -4.91
C ALA A 592 -26.78 3.72 -4.03
N GLU A 593 -26.27 3.97 -2.84
CA GLU A 593 -26.71 5.04 -1.93
C GLU A 593 -26.16 6.44 -2.32
N GLY A 594 -25.34 6.54 -3.37
CA GLY A 594 -24.71 7.80 -3.78
C GLY A 594 -23.58 8.27 -2.84
N LYS A 595 -23.07 7.37 -1.99
CA LYS A 595 -21.95 7.64 -1.07
C LYS A 595 -20.64 7.33 -1.77
N LEU A 596 -20.15 8.30 -2.55
CA LEU A 596 -19.01 8.12 -3.46
C LEU A 596 -17.67 8.61 -2.88
N GLY A 597 -17.59 8.88 -1.59
CA GLY A 597 -16.40 9.40 -0.92
C GLY A 597 -16.33 10.93 -0.93
N LYS A 598 -15.12 11.50 -1.04
CA LYS A 598 -14.89 12.93 -0.86
C LYS A 598 -15.70 13.82 -1.80
N LYS A 599 -16.00 13.35 -3.01
CA LYS A 599 -16.74 14.14 -4.02
C LYS A 599 -18.21 14.34 -3.69
N THR A 600 -18.81 13.42 -2.91
CA THR A 600 -20.17 13.55 -2.37
C THR A 600 -20.17 13.94 -0.89
N GLY A 601 -18.99 14.00 -0.27
CA GLY A 601 -18.78 14.31 1.15
C GLY A 601 -19.03 13.12 2.08
N GLU A 602 -19.39 11.96 1.55
CA GLU A 602 -19.66 10.73 2.31
C GLU A 602 -19.34 9.51 1.45
N GLY A 603 -18.65 8.53 2.04
CA GLY A 603 -18.31 7.24 1.45
C GLY A 603 -18.19 6.19 2.54
N PHE A 604 -17.00 5.60 2.69
CA PHE A 604 -16.68 4.77 3.85
C PHE A 604 -16.65 5.58 5.14
N TYR A 605 -16.19 6.83 5.06
CA TYR A 605 -16.26 7.82 6.13
C TYR A 605 -17.31 8.90 5.81
N GLY A 606 -17.96 9.42 6.86
CA GLY A 606 -18.83 10.58 6.77
C GLY A 606 -18.05 11.90 6.67
N LYS A 607 -18.77 13.03 6.56
CA LYS A 607 -18.17 14.37 6.68
C LYS A 607 -17.50 14.49 8.06
N LYS A 608 -16.19 14.67 8.08
CA LYS A 608 -15.48 15.20 9.25
C LYS A 608 -15.60 16.72 9.30
#